data_AF-A0A928EUP9-F1
#
_entry.id   AF-A0A928EUP9-F1
#
_cell.length_a   1.000
_cell.length_b   1.000
_cell.length_c   1.000
_cell.angle_alpha   90.00
_cell.angle_beta   90.00
_cell.angle_gamma   90.00
#
_symmetry.space_group_name_H-M   'P 1'
#
loop_
_entity.id
_entity.type
_entity.pdbx_description
1 polymer ?
#
loop_
_entity_poly.entity_id
_entity_poly.type
_entity_poly.pdbx_seq_one_letter_code
_entity_poly.pdbx_strand_id
1 'polypeptide(L)'
;MEYIMNDVLSGAIVPVLLGLTPEASETAHRMYRQHGVLSHVFCDRIPLASRLSLCMKFHRVPATTGDVLLLQALSDFADQLGNADLILYLIPCNEHYTNLVWDHAEELERRFVIADRAEMDRVWFGAASAPLGEVTA
;
A
#
# COMPACT_ATOMS: atom_id res chain seq x y z
N MET A 1 -20.28 -3.72 15.65
CA MET A 1 -19.09 -3.84 14.78
C MET A 1 -19.52 -4.52 13.48
N GLU A 2 -20.35 -3.85 12.68
CA GLU A 2 -20.97 -4.42 11.46
C GLU A 2 -20.59 -3.65 10.18
N TYR A 3 -19.83 -2.56 10.29
CA TYR A 3 -19.65 -1.59 9.20
C TYR A 3 -18.51 -1.91 8.22
N ILE A 4 -17.65 -2.91 8.49
CA ILE A 4 -16.54 -3.23 7.58
C ILE A 4 -17.03 -4.11 6.40
N MET A 5 -18.08 -4.90 6.60
CA MET A 5 -18.53 -5.92 5.63
C MET A 5 -19.44 -5.40 4.50
N ASN A 6 -20.01 -4.19 4.60
CA ASN A 6 -21.04 -3.75 3.64
C ASN A 6 -20.51 -3.05 2.39
N ASP A 7 -19.23 -2.63 2.35
CA ASP A 7 -18.71 -1.83 1.23
C ASP A 7 -17.74 -2.60 0.32
N VAL A 8 -17.46 -3.88 0.61
CA VAL A 8 -16.49 -4.66 -0.16
C VAL A 8 -17.18 -5.79 -0.92
N LEU A 9 -17.42 -5.57 -2.20
CA LEU A 9 -17.92 -6.60 -3.11
C LEU A 9 -16.85 -7.68 -3.31
N SER A 10 -17.25 -8.96 -3.32
CA SER A 10 -16.37 -10.08 -3.72
C SER A 10 -15.77 -9.79 -5.10
N GLY A 11 -14.45 -10.00 -5.25
CA GLY A 11 -13.65 -9.65 -6.43
C GLY A 11 -13.12 -8.21 -6.45
N ALA A 12 -13.36 -7.40 -5.41
CA ALA A 12 -12.87 -6.03 -5.35
C ALA A 12 -11.36 -5.95 -5.03
N ILE A 13 -10.68 -5.05 -5.73
CA ILE A 13 -9.33 -4.62 -5.39
C ILE A 13 -9.42 -3.70 -4.17
N VAL A 14 -8.61 -3.99 -3.16
CA VAL A 14 -8.46 -3.15 -1.97
C VAL A 14 -7.06 -2.55 -1.99
N PRO A 15 -6.92 -1.27 -2.38
CA PRO A 15 -5.62 -0.60 -2.35
C PRO A 15 -5.20 -0.34 -0.90
N VAL A 16 -3.98 -0.76 -0.57
CA VAL A 16 -3.36 -0.56 0.74
C VAL A 16 -2.13 0.32 0.56
N LEU A 17 -2.23 1.57 0.98
CA LEU A 17 -1.17 2.57 0.81
C LEU A 17 -0.31 2.67 2.07
N LEU A 18 1.02 2.61 1.93
CA LEU A 18 1.95 2.82 3.04
C LEU A 18 2.55 4.23 2.98
N GLY A 19 2.29 4.99 4.02
CA GLY A 19 2.67 6.39 4.14
C GLY A 19 1.58 7.35 3.68
N LEU A 20 1.58 8.54 4.27
CA LEU A 20 0.73 9.63 3.85
C LEU A 20 1.57 10.72 3.20
N THR A 21 1.68 10.61 1.88
CA THR A 21 2.37 11.56 1.00
C THR A 21 1.37 12.20 0.02
N PRO A 22 1.73 13.29 -0.67
CA PRO A 22 0.93 13.80 -1.79
C PRO A 22 0.63 12.71 -2.83
N GLU A 23 1.61 11.83 -3.10
CA GLU A 23 1.51 10.71 -4.03
C GLU A 23 0.50 9.66 -3.54
N ALA A 24 0.50 9.35 -2.23
CA ALA A 24 -0.51 8.47 -1.63
C ALA A 24 -1.92 9.06 -1.79
N SER A 25 -2.06 10.37 -1.56
CA SER A 25 -3.33 11.07 -1.69
C SER A 25 -3.84 11.03 -3.14
N GLU A 26 -2.98 11.35 -4.11
CA GLU A 26 -3.33 11.33 -5.53
C GLU A 26 -3.67 9.90 -6.00
N THR A 27 -2.91 8.90 -5.55
CA THR A 27 -3.17 7.49 -5.85
C THR A 27 -4.53 7.05 -5.32
N ALA A 28 -4.87 7.41 -4.08
CA ALA A 28 -6.18 7.11 -3.51
C ALA A 28 -7.34 7.77 -4.29
N HIS A 29 -7.18 9.04 -4.68
CA HIS A 29 -8.19 9.72 -5.50
C HIS A 29 -8.34 9.07 -6.87
N ARG A 30 -7.24 8.63 -7.50
CA ARG A 30 -7.27 7.94 -8.78
C ARG A 30 -7.99 6.61 -8.68
N MET A 31 -7.67 5.78 -7.67
CA MET A 31 -8.33 4.50 -7.42
C MET A 31 -9.82 4.67 -7.20
N TYR A 32 -10.22 5.66 -6.39
CA TYR A 32 -11.62 5.94 -6.14
C TYR A 32 -12.36 6.42 -7.41
N ARG A 33 -11.77 7.33 -8.19
CA ARG A 33 -12.39 7.84 -9.43
C ARG A 33 -12.52 6.77 -10.52
N GLN A 34 -11.52 5.91 -10.67
CA GLN A 34 -11.47 4.93 -11.77
C GLN A 34 -12.21 3.63 -11.43
N HIS A 35 -12.14 3.21 -10.17
CA HIS A 35 -12.62 1.89 -9.75
C HIS A 35 -13.69 1.94 -8.65
N GLY A 36 -13.98 3.11 -8.08
CA GLY A 36 -14.96 3.25 -6.99
C GLY A 36 -14.49 2.64 -5.67
N VAL A 37 -13.20 2.31 -5.53
CA VAL A 37 -12.66 1.60 -4.36
C VAL A 37 -12.05 2.55 -3.35
N LEU A 38 -12.25 2.26 -2.07
CA LEU A 38 -11.63 2.99 -0.96
C LEU A 38 -10.22 2.49 -0.70
N SER A 39 -9.27 3.42 -0.53
CA SER A 39 -7.88 3.08 -0.22
C SER A 39 -7.65 3.07 1.30
N HIS A 40 -6.98 2.04 1.79
CA HIS A 40 -6.59 1.93 3.20
C HIS A 40 -5.18 2.46 3.39
N VAL A 41 -5.02 3.55 4.15
CA VAL A 41 -3.75 4.27 4.28
C VAL A 41 -3.15 4.04 5.66
N PHE A 42 -2.00 3.37 5.71
CA PHE A 42 -1.22 3.15 6.93
C PHE A 42 -0.19 4.28 7.09
N CYS A 43 -0.26 5.02 8.21
CA CYS A 43 0.62 6.17 8.43
C CYS A 43 0.86 6.43 9.93
N ASP A 44 1.92 7.17 10.25
CA ASP A 44 2.29 7.50 11.62
C ASP A 44 1.41 8.58 12.25
N ARG A 45 0.94 9.50 11.40
CA ARG A 45 0.15 10.66 11.77
C ARG A 45 -0.93 10.89 10.72
N ILE A 46 -2.13 11.20 11.21
CA ILE A 46 -3.28 11.58 10.38
C ILE A 46 -3.52 13.08 10.55
N PRO A 47 -3.15 13.92 9.56
CA PRO A 47 -3.45 15.34 9.54
C PRO A 47 -4.94 15.57 9.69
N LEU A 48 -5.32 16.62 10.41
CA LEU A 48 -6.73 16.91 10.70
C LEU A 48 -7.54 17.08 9.40
N ALA A 49 -6.97 17.75 8.40
CA ALA A 49 -7.58 17.99 7.09
C ALA A 49 -7.87 16.69 6.32
N SER A 50 -7.06 15.65 6.52
CA SER A 50 -7.20 14.37 5.82
C SER A 50 -8.24 13.45 6.47
N ARG A 51 -8.66 13.71 7.72
CA ARG A 51 -9.59 12.85 8.47
C ARG A 51 -10.99 12.73 7.87
N LEU A 52 -11.39 13.70 7.06
CA LEU A 52 -12.70 13.74 6.40
C LEU A 52 -12.65 13.26 4.94
N SER A 53 -11.63 12.47 4.58
CA SER A 53 -11.53 11.92 3.23
C SER A 53 -12.68 10.96 2.93
N LEU A 54 -13.32 11.14 1.77
CA LEU A 54 -14.35 10.24 1.26
C LEU A 54 -13.75 9.03 0.51
N CYS A 55 -12.46 9.06 0.16
CA CYS A 55 -11.79 8.04 -0.64
C CYS A 55 -10.69 7.27 0.11
N MET A 56 -10.41 7.65 1.36
CA MET A 56 -9.33 7.05 2.17
C MET A 56 -9.82 6.67 3.57
N LYS A 57 -9.43 5.49 4.02
CA LYS A 57 -9.58 5.05 5.41
C LYS A 57 -8.21 4.93 6.05
N PHE A 58 -7.99 5.66 7.14
CA PHE A 58 -6.69 5.73 7.78
C PHE A 58 -6.51 4.71 8.89
N HIS A 59 -5.33 4.12 8.93
CA HIS A 59 -4.85 3.24 9.99
C HIS A 59 -3.57 3.84 10.56
N ARG A 60 -3.60 4.18 11.85
CA ARG A 60 -2.46 4.85 12.49
C ARG A 60 -1.50 3.83 13.09
N VAL A 61 -0.26 3.82 12.64
CA VAL A 61 0.83 2.99 13.18
C VAL A 61 1.98 3.92 13.61
N PRO A 62 2.20 4.15 14.92
CA PRO A 62 3.19 5.12 15.37
C PRO A 62 4.61 4.77 14.88
N ALA A 63 5.33 5.75 14.31
CA ALA A 63 6.70 5.56 13.80
C ALA A 63 7.71 5.15 14.89
N THR A 64 7.47 5.53 16.15
CA THR A 64 8.33 5.18 17.31
C THR A 64 8.42 3.67 17.57
N THR A 65 7.54 2.91 16.94
CA THR A 65 7.36 1.48 17.20
C THR A 65 8.00 0.60 16.13
N GLY A 66 8.67 1.20 15.15
CA GLY A 66 9.45 0.53 14.12
C GLY A 66 8.61 -0.27 13.11
N ASP A 67 9.32 -0.94 12.22
CA ASP A 67 8.75 -1.63 11.06
C ASP A 67 7.95 -2.88 11.45
N VAL A 68 8.32 -3.52 12.56
CA VAL A 68 7.65 -4.75 13.07
C VAL A 68 6.17 -4.54 13.32
N LEU A 69 5.79 -3.40 13.92
CA LEU A 69 4.37 -3.15 14.21
C LEU A 69 3.58 -2.74 12.98
N LEU A 70 4.22 -2.18 11.97
CA LEU A 70 3.58 -1.98 10.67
C LEU A 70 3.29 -3.33 10.00
N LEU A 71 4.27 -4.24 9.96
CA LEU A 71 4.09 -5.59 9.41
C LEU A 71 2.99 -6.35 10.14
N GLN A 72 2.97 -6.31 11.47
CA GLN A 72 1.90 -6.91 12.27
C GLN A 72 0.52 -6.30 11.92
N ALA A 73 0.45 -4.96 11.82
CA ALA A 73 -0.80 -4.29 11.48
C ALA A 73 -1.31 -4.65 10.07
N LEU A 74 -0.40 -4.86 9.11
CA LEU A 74 -0.74 -5.34 7.77
C LEU A 74 -1.25 -6.78 7.79
N SER A 75 -0.59 -7.66 8.55
CA SER A 75 -1.02 -9.05 8.72
C SER A 75 -2.40 -9.13 9.37
N ASP A 76 -2.60 -8.42 10.48
CA ASP A 76 -3.89 -8.35 11.18
C ASP A 76 -5.00 -7.80 10.28
N PHE A 77 -4.68 -6.79 9.45
CA PHE A 77 -5.61 -6.23 8.47
C PHE A 77 -6.00 -7.24 7.39
N ALA A 78 -5.02 -7.98 6.85
CA ALA A 78 -5.29 -9.03 5.87
C ALA A 78 -6.11 -10.17 6.48
N ASP A 79 -5.82 -10.58 7.72
CA ASP A 79 -6.57 -11.63 8.43
C ASP A 79 -8.03 -11.22 8.70
N GLN A 80 -8.27 -9.96 9.06
CA GLN A 80 -9.63 -9.44 9.23
C GLN A 80 -10.44 -9.49 7.93
N LEU A 81 -9.77 -9.45 6.78
CA LEU A 81 -10.38 -9.49 5.45
C LEU A 81 -10.36 -10.88 4.80
N GLY A 82 -9.66 -11.86 5.39
CA GLY A 82 -9.31 -13.13 4.76
C GLY A 82 -10.47 -14.08 4.43
N ASN A 83 -11.70 -13.74 4.81
CA ASN A 83 -12.92 -14.48 4.45
C ASN A 83 -13.66 -13.90 3.23
N ALA A 84 -13.17 -12.78 2.66
CA ALA A 84 -13.74 -12.18 1.48
C ALA A 84 -12.79 -12.42 0.29
N ASP A 85 -13.33 -12.75 -0.89
CA ASP A 85 -12.57 -12.90 -2.14
C ASP A 85 -11.99 -11.55 -2.58
N LEU A 86 -10.96 -11.06 -1.89
CA LEU A 86 -10.42 -9.71 -2.07
C LEU A 86 -8.98 -9.77 -2.56
N ILE A 87 -8.63 -8.82 -3.42
CA ILE A 87 -7.25 -8.63 -3.87
C ILE A 87 -6.68 -7.44 -3.11
N LEU A 88 -5.85 -7.71 -2.10
CA LEU A 88 -5.17 -6.67 -1.33
C LEU A 88 -3.95 -6.21 -2.11
N TYR A 89 -3.97 -5.00 -2.66
CA TYR A 89 -2.87 -4.46 -3.47
C TYR A 89 -2.04 -3.49 -2.65
N LEU A 90 -0.80 -3.85 -2.31
CA LEU A 90 0.07 -3.08 -1.42
C LEU A 90 0.92 -2.09 -2.21
N ILE A 91 0.78 -0.80 -1.89
CA ILE A 91 1.43 0.31 -2.58
C ILE A 91 2.23 1.12 -1.56
N PRO A 92 3.55 0.95 -1.47
CA PRO A 92 4.38 1.88 -0.72
C PRO A 92 4.41 3.23 -1.43
N CYS A 93 4.25 4.31 -0.67
CA CYS A 93 4.11 5.66 -1.21
C CYS A 93 5.33 6.55 -0.96
N ASN A 94 6.48 5.94 -0.61
CA ASN A 94 7.78 6.58 -0.53
C ASN A 94 8.92 5.53 -0.57
N GLU A 95 10.16 6.00 -0.66
CA GLU A 95 11.37 5.15 -0.73
C GLU A 95 11.53 4.24 0.50
N HIS A 96 11.31 4.76 1.71
CA HIS A 96 11.47 3.99 2.95
C HIS A 96 10.53 2.78 3.00
N TYR A 97 9.24 2.98 2.71
CA TYR A 97 8.28 1.89 2.65
C TYR A 97 8.50 0.97 1.45
N THR A 98 9.08 1.46 0.36
CA THR A 98 9.46 0.62 -0.78
C THR A 98 10.54 -0.38 -0.39
N ASN A 99 11.59 0.09 0.30
CA ASN A 99 12.63 -0.79 0.82
C ASN A 99 12.08 -1.78 1.85
N LEU A 100 11.26 -1.32 2.80
CA LEU A 100 10.62 -2.18 3.80
C LEU A 100 9.79 -3.29 3.16
N VAL A 101 8.98 -2.97 2.14
CA VAL A 101 8.16 -3.96 1.44
C VAL A 101 9.05 -5.01 0.76
N TRP A 102 10.17 -4.59 0.15
CA TRP A 102 11.11 -5.53 -0.49
C TRP A 102 11.89 -6.39 0.49
N ASP A 103 12.33 -5.82 1.60
CA ASP A 103 13.03 -6.55 2.65
C ASP A 103 12.15 -7.65 3.28
N HIS A 104 10.82 -7.52 3.16
CA HIS A 104 9.81 -8.44 3.69
C HIS A 104 8.89 -9.04 2.61
N ALA A 105 9.29 -9.04 1.33
CA ALA A 105 8.42 -9.41 0.20
C ALA A 105 7.87 -10.84 0.33
N GLU A 106 8.70 -11.82 0.69
CA GLU A 106 8.30 -13.23 0.81
C GLU A 106 7.17 -13.46 1.84
N GLU A 107 7.12 -12.64 2.88
CA GLU A 107 6.06 -12.68 3.89
C GLU A 107 4.80 -11.98 3.39
N LEU A 108 4.95 -10.78 2.83
CA LEU A 108 3.86 -9.93 2.40
C LEU A 108 3.14 -10.49 1.16
N GLU A 109 3.84 -11.10 0.20
CA GLU A 109 3.27 -11.68 -1.03
C GLU A 109 2.27 -12.81 -0.77
N ARG A 110 2.31 -13.42 0.42
CA ARG A 110 1.35 -14.47 0.81
C ARG A 110 -0.07 -13.93 0.96
N ARG A 111 -0.22 -12.63 1.20
CA ARG A 111 -1.49 -11.96 1.52
C ARG A 111 -1.76 -10.74 0.65
N PHE A 112 -0.72 -10.16 0.08
CA PHE A 112 -0.79 -8.95 -0.72
C PHE A 112 -0.25 -9.20 -2.12
N VAL A 113 -0.87 -8.56 -3.11
CA VAL A 113 -0.27 -8.37 -4.42
C VAL A 113 0.64 -7.16 -4.33
N ILE A 114 1.89 -7.34 -4.72
CA ILE A 114 2.95 -6.33 -4.70
C ILE A 114 3.47 -6.19 -6.13
N ALA A 115 3.80 -4.97 -6.55
CA ALA A 115 4.46 -4.76 -7.84
C ALA A 115 5.85 -5.42 -7.85
N ASP A 116 6.35 -5.78 -9.03
CA ASP A 116 7.72 -6.30 -9.15
C ASP A 116 8.78 -5.23 -8.82
N ARG A 117 10.00 -5.68 -8.53
CA ARG A 117 11.07 -4.79 -8.03
C ARG A 117 11.47 -3.77 -9.06
N ALA A 118 11.53 -4.17 -10.32
CA ALA A 118 11.93 -3.28 -11.41
C ALA A 118 10.93 -2.13 -11.58
N GLU A 119 9.64 -2.42 -11.48
CA GLU A 119 8.57 -1.43 -11.58
C GLU A 119 8.59 -0.49 -10.37
N MET A 120 8.78 -1.02 -9.16
CA MET A 120 8.89 -0.18 -7.95
C MET A 120 10.13 0.71 -8.00
N ASP A 121 11.27 0.18 -8.44
CA ASP A 121 12.51 0.94 -8.59
C ASP A 121 12.36 2.06 -9.63
N ARG A 122 11.71 1.75 -10.76
CA ARG A 122 11.39 2.75 -11.79
C ARG A 122 10.52 3.88 -11.26
N VAL A 123 9.53 3.57 -10.42
CA VAL A 123 8.57 4.55 -9.87
C VAL A 123 9.20 5.40 -8.76
N TRP A 124 9.96 4.79 -7.84
CA TRP A 124 10.40 5.45 -6.62
C TRP A 124 11.85 5.94 -6.65
N PHE A 125 12.75 5.24 -7.35
CA PHE A 125 14.17 5.59 -7.42
C PHE A 125 14.58 6.16 -8.79
N GLY A 126 13.69 6.10 -9.77
CA GLY A 126 13.95 6.52 -11.15
C GLY A 126 14.80 5.50 -11.90
N ALA A 127 14.70 5.49 -13.23
CA ALA A 127 15.45 4.57 -14.09
C ALA A 127 16.96 4.90 -14.09
N ALA A 128 17.70 4.41 -13.11
CA ALA A 128 19.17 4.43 -13.08
C ALA A 128 19.73 3.13 -12.48
N SER A 129 19.24 1.98 -12.91
CA SER A 129 19.75 0.67 -12.49
C SER A 129 19.56 -0.41 -13.55
N ALA A 130 19.92 -0.09 -14.80
CA ALA A 130 20.43 -1.09 -15.72
C ALA A 130 21.87 -0.67 -16.08
N PRO A 131 22.91 -1.45 -15.73
CA PRO A 131 24.18 -1.27 -16.41
C PRO A 131 23.89 -1.53 -17.90
N LEU A 132 24.18 -0.54 -18.72
CA LEU A 132 24.25 -0.70 -20.17
C LEU A 132 25.16 -1.89 -20.41
N GLY A 133 24.58 -3.02 -20.80
CA GLY A 133 25.32 -4.17 -21.30
C GLY A 133 26.25 -3.65 -22.39
N GLU A 134 27.55 -3.89 -22.20
CA GLU A 134 28.58 -3.57 -23.18
C GLU A 134 28.12 -4.10 -24.55
N VAL A 135 27.84 -3.19 -25.47
CA VAL A 135 27.82 -3.51 -26.89
C VAL A 135 29.28 -3.68 -27.28
N THR A 136 29.79 -4.89 -27.17
CA THR A 136 31.05 -5.26 -27.82
C THR A 136 30.83 -5.26 -29.33
N ALA A 137 31.67 -4.48 -29.99
CA ALA A 137 31.73 -4.22 -31.43
C ALA A 137 31.90 -5.46 -32.31
#